data_AF-A0A924HXP8-F1
#
_entry.id   AF-A0A924HXP8-F1
#
_cell.length_a   1.000
_cell.length_b   1.000
_cell.length_c   1.000
_cell.angle_alpha   90.00
_cell.angle_beta   90.00
_cell.angle_gamma   90.00
#
_symmetry.space_group_name_H-M   'P 1'
#
loop_
_entity.id
_entity.type
_entity.pdbx_description
1 polymer ?
#
loop_
_entity_poly.entity_id
_entity_poly.type
_entity_poly.pdbx_seq_one_letter_code
_entity_poly.pdbx_strand_id
1 'polypeptide(L)'
;MCWHQLLQFPDTNAENAAKAFVAQTIRDGWINRVNLRITWVDCPISGSTQYVRVKLRIGDPGYNGTTLKPGMATLSTAAQRIVPPPNDPPGLLMGFRSDWNQSNETRASFRSLILHEFGHVLGFDHEQIRPDTAPTASCYGNTIPNAIKIGPADLKSIMGWSYCTEALGILTLNDIQGVRSIYGRRNIFIRGVLLAGKFRTQAELNGISPEDQRNTLIVELSGRTNQSVGYFQSLDDVTLGGTGALLVFLREAKIRTDAQLRTMSDDNQRNTLISVFQSKFNLPASQFQGMSNADLVLVGLGGDQATRGIFPGRVSSYIPSVLLAGKFRTQAELNRMSSEDQRNTLIVELSGKTNQPVGHFQSLNDATLAGIGAVLVFLREAKIRTDAQLKTISDDDQRNLLIIEIGSQTGLDSQLQSLSNMDLVRMAFGVVP
;
A
#
# COMPACT_ATOMS: atom_id res chain seq x y z
N MET A 1 -4.79 -20.43 8.55
CA MET A 1 -4.76 -20.38 10.02
C MET A 1 -5.88 -21.27 10.56
N CYS A 2 -5.77 -21.73 11.81
CA CYS A 2 -6.85 -22.50 12.40
C CYS A 2 -7.12 -22.18 13.88
N TRP A 3 -8.38 -22.23 14.30
CA TRP A 3 -8.80 -22.05 15.69
C TRP A 3 -8.62 -23.37 16.45
N HIS A 4 -7.85 -23.35 17.55
CA HIS A 4 -7.53 -24.56 18.31
C HIS A 4 -8.19 -24.63 19.69
N GLN A 5 -7.89 -23.65 20.56
CA GLN A 5 -8.36 -23.63 21.95
C GLN A 5 -8.81 -22.21 22.30
N LEU A 6 -10.03 -22.10 22.82
CA LEU A 6 -10.66 -20.84 23.18
C LEU A 6 -11.14 -20.98 24.62
N LEU A 7 -10.44 -20.32 25.53
CA LEU A 7 -10.53 -20.58 26.95
C LEU A 7 -11.16 -19.40 27.68
N GLN A 8 -11.98 -19.73 28.68
CA GLN A 8 -12.55 -18.78 29.66
C GLN A 8 -13.56 -17.77 29.07
N PHE A 9 -14.04 -18.00 27.84
CA PHE A 9 -15.11 -17.20 27.28
C PHE A 9 -16.42 -17.44 28.03
N PRO A 10 -17.17 -16.37 28.39
CA PRO A 10 -18.41 -16.50 29.14
C PRO A 10 -19.52 -17.18 28.32
N ASP A 11 -19.50 -17.01 27.00
CA ASP A 11 -20.44 -17.60 26.06
C ASP A 11 -19.86 -17.63 24.62
N THR A 12 -20.58 -18.30 23.72
CA THR A 12 -20.21 -18.42 22.30
C THR A 12 -20.26 -17.08 21.54
N ASN A 13 -21.05 -16.10 21.99
CA ASN A 13 -21.11 -14.79 21.33
C ASN A 13 -19.83 -14.00 21.60
N ALA A 14 -19.35 -14.00 22.84
CA ALA A 14 -18.06 -13.42 23.21
C ALA A 14 -16.90 -14.09 22.47
N GLU A 15 -16.95 -15.42 22.33
CA GLU A 15 -15.98 -16.18 21.54
C GLU A 15 -15.97 -15.74 20.07
N ASN A 16 -17.13 -15.70 19.42
CA ASN A 16 -17.26 -15.31 18.02
C ASN A 16 -16.84 -13.85 17.78
N ALA A 17 -17.17 -12.95 18.70
CA ALA A 17 -16.75 -11.55 18.64
C ALA A 17 -15.21 -11.43 18.68
N ALA A 18 -14.54 -12.19 19.55
CA ALA A 18 -13.08 -12.20 19.62
C ALA A 18 -12.45 -12.82 18.36
N LYS A 19 -12.98 -13.95 17.85
CA LYS A 19 -12.54 -14.53 16.57
C LYS A 19 -12.62 -13.52 15.42
N ALA A 20 -13.75 -12.85 15.29
CA ALA A 20 -13.98 -11.84 14.26
C ALA A 20 -13.02 -10.67 14.39
N PHE A 21 -12.81 -10.17 15.61
CA PHE A 21 -11.89 -9.06 15.88
C PHE A 21 -10.44 -9.41 15.55
N VAL A 22 -9.98 -10.62 15.93
CA VAL A 22 -8.63 -11.12 15.58
C VAL A 22 -8.47 -11.25 14.07
N ALA A 23 -9.40 -11.92 13.40
CA ALA A 23 -9.33 -12.13 11.95
C ALA A 23 -9.34 -10.80 11.18
N GLN A 24 -10.20 -9.86 11.59
CA GLN A 24 -10.27 -8.53 10.99
C GLN A 24 -9.01 -7.72 11.27
N THR A 25 -8.48 -7.74 12.49
CA THR A 25 -7.24 -7.03 12.83
C THR A 25 -6.05 -7.52 12.02
N ILE A 26 -5.87 -8.84 11.88
CA ILE A 26 -4.81 -9.41 11.04
C ILE A 26 -4.99 -9.02 9.57
N ARG A 27 -6.24 -9.03 9.09
CA ARG A 27 -6.57 -8.64 7.73
C ARG A 27 -6.22 -7.17 7.48
N ASP A 28 -6.74 -6.30 8.32
CA ASP A 28 -6.67 -4.85 8.19
C ASP A 28 -5.32 -4.30 8.57
N GLY A 29 -4.53 -4.98 9.38
CA GLY A 29 -3.15 -4.62 9.68
C GLY A 29 -2.22 -5.14 8.60
N TRP A 30 -2.05 -6.45 8.51
CA TRP A 30 -0.99 -7.06 7.71
C TRP A 30 -1.45 -7.47 6.32
N ILE A 31 -2.50 -8.27 6.22
CA ILE A 31 -2.80 -9.04 5.00
C ILE A 31 -3.28 -8.16 3.86
N ASN A 32 -3.99 -7.06 4.13
CA ASN A 32 -4.35 -6.09 3.10
C ASN A 32 -3.13 -5.35 2.52
N ARG A 33 -1.96 -5.43 3.15
CA ARG A 33 -0.75 -4.72 2.73
C ARG A 33 0.23 -5.59 1.95
N VAL A 34 0.15 -6.92 2.06
CA VAL A 34 1.09 -7.86 1.42
C VAL A 34 0.43 -8.90 0.54
N ASN A 35 1.19 -9.49 -0.38
CA ASN A 35 0.71 -10.51 -1.30
C ASN A 35 0.56 -11.89 -0.62
N LEU A 36 -0.18 -11.92 0.49
CA LEU A 36 -0.54 -13.13 1.20
C LEU A 36 -2.06 -13.30 1.27
N ARG A 37 -2.50 -14.54 1.39
CA ARG A 37 -3.89 -14.90 1.64
C ARG A 37 -3.97 -15.68 2.94
N ILE A 38 -5.03 -15.42 3.70
CA ILE A 38 -5.35 -16.20 4.90
C ILE A 38 -6.74 -16.80 4.72
N THR A 39 -6.82 -18.11 4.96
CA THR A 39 -8.06 -18.84 5.17
C THR A 39 -8.14 -19.28 6.63
N TRP A 40 -9.32 -19.19 7.22
CA TRP A 40 -9.61 -19.60 8.59
C TRP A 40 -10.45 -20.88 8.59
N VAL A 41 -10.07 -21.83 9.42
CA VAL A 41 -10.77 -23.10 9.66
C VAL A 41 -10.69 -23.47 11.13
N ASP A 42 -11.45 -24.46 11.58
CA ASP A 42 -11.15 -25.12 12.85
C ASP A 42 -9.95 -26.05 12.67
N CYS A 43 -9.09 -26.15 13.69
CA CYS A 43 -7.87 -26.94 13.55
C CYS A 43 -8.19 -28.42 13.34
N PRO A 44 -7.68 -29.04 12.25
CA PRO A 44 -7.84 -30.48 12.07
C PRO A 44 -7.20 -31.26 13.22
N ILE A 45 -7.90 -32.31 13.65
CA ILE A 45 -7.46 -33.25 14.70
C ILE A 45 -6.59 -34.39 14.15
N SER A 46 -6.47 -34.52 12.83
CA SER A 46 -5.63 -35.48 12.14
C SER A 46 -5.07 -34.89 10.83
N GLY A 47 -4.11 -35.59 10.21
CA GLY A 47 -3.49 -35.19 8.95
C GLY A 47 -2.17 -34.43 9.09
N SER A 48 -1.47 -34.30 7.96
CA SER A 48 -0.14 -33.70 7.86
C SER A 48 -0.14 -32.23 7.44
N THR A 49 -1.30 -31.68 7.03
CA THR A 49 -1.41 -30.27 6.67
C THR A 49 -1.04 -29.39 7.85
N GLN A 50 -0.12 -28.45 7.61
CA GLN A 50 0.35 -27.54 8.64
C GLN A 50 -0.47 -26.26 8.64
N TYR A 51 -0.73 -25.74 9.84
CA TYR A 51 -1.44 -24.48 10.04
C TYR A 51 -0.71 -23.65 11.10
N VAL A 52 -0.83 -22.33 11.00
CA VAL A 52 -0.66 -21.48 12.17
C VAL A 52 -1.87 -21.73 13.07
N ARG A 53 -1.64 -22.38 14.22
CA ARG A 53 -2.69 -22.60 15.22
C ARG A 53 -2.92 -21.32 16.02
N VAL A 54 -4.17 -21.05 16.39
CA VAL A 54 -4.53 -19.90 17.21
C VAL A 54 -5.20 -20.36 18.50
N LYS A 55 -4.71 -19.83 19.62
CA LYS A 55 -5.27 -20.06 20.96
C LYS A 55 -5.57 -18.73 21.63
N LEU A 56 -6.80 -18.57 22.09
CA LEU A 56 -7.25 -17.36 22.79
C LEU A 56 -7.62 -17.70 24.22
N ARG A 57 -7.25 -16.84 25.17
CA ARG A 57 -7.68 -16.90 26.56
C ARG A 57 -8.09 -15.50 27.02
N ILE A 58 -9.34 -15.36 27.43
CA ILE A 58 -9.87 -14.12 28.00
C ILE A 58 -9.74 -14.13 29.52
N GLY A 59 -9.49 -12.96 30.14
CA GLY A 59 -9.32 -12.83 31.58
C GLY A 59 -7.90 -13.13 32.10
N ASP A 60 -6.93 -13.32 31.21
CA ASP A 60 -5.54 -13.63 31.56
C ASP A 60 -4.57 -12.60 30.97
N PRO A 61 -4.61 -11.33 31.43
CA PRO A 61 -3.77 -10.26 30.90
C PRO A 61 -2.29 -10.37 31.33
N GLY A 62 -1.95 -11.25 32.28
CA GLY A 62 -0.56 -11.55 32.59
C GLY A 62 0.11 -12.44 31.53
N TYR A 63 -0.70 -13.11 30.71
CA TYR A 63 -0.26 -13.94 29.59
C TYR A 63 -0.29 -13.11 28.28
N ASN A 64 0.65 -12.17 28.14
CA ASN A 64 0.75 -11.15 27.07
C ASN A 64 1.07 -11.68 25.65
N GLY A 65 0.49 -12.82 25.29
CA GLY A 65 0.74 -13.50 24.03
C GLY A 65 2.10 -14.15 23.94
N THR A 66 2.20 -15.16 23.09
CA THR A 66 3.46 -15.85 22.85
C THR A 66 3.44 -16.49 21.46
N THR A 67 4.34 -16.03 20.60
CA THR A 67 4.69 -16.71 19.35
C THR A 67 6.13 -17.22 19.46
N LEU A 68 6.29 -18.42 20.00
CA LEU A 68 7.61 -18.99 20.38
C LEU A 68 8.61 -19.13 19.24
N LYS A 69 8.14 -19.21 17.99
CA LYS A 69 8.97 -19.38 16.80
C LYS A 69 8.43 -18.52 15.67
N PRO A 70 9.26 -17.70 15.02
CA PRO A 70 8.81 -16.83 13.94
C PRO A 70 8.70 -17.55 12.58
N GLY A 71 7.93 -16.96 11.66
CA GLY A 71 7.84 -17.38 10.26
C GLY A 71 7.29 -18.79 10.07
N MET A 72 7.88 -19.55 9.15
CA MET A 72 7.45 -20.92 8.86
C MET A 72 7.61 -21.87 10.05
N ALA A 73 8.45 -21.54 11.03
CA ALA A 73 8.61 -22.34 12.24
C ALA A 73 7.41 -22.22 13.20
N THR A 74 6.48 -21.28 12.96
CA THR A 74 5.20 -21.19 13.69
C THR A 74 4.18 -22.26 13.28
N LEU A 75 4.40 -22.93 12.15
CA LEU A 75 3.47 -23.91 11.60
C LEU A 75 3.46 -25.23 12.41
N SER A 76 2.26 -25.77 12.65
CA SER A 76 2.08 -27.06 13.32
C SER A 76 1.09 -27.98 12.60
N THR A 77 1.39 -29.28 12.60
CA THR A 77 0.50 -30.38 12.19
C THR A 77 -0.51 -30.71 13.29
N ALA A 78 -1.51 -31.53 12.97
CA ALA A 78 -2.45 -32.03 13.97
C ALA A 78 -1.78 -32.81 15.11
N ALA A 79 -0.84 -33.70 14.80
CA ALA A 79 -0.12 -34.49 15.79
C ALA A 79 0.72 -33.63 16.74
N GLN A 80 1.41 -32.61 16.21
CA GLN A 80 2.19 -31.69 17.02
C GLN A 80 1.32 -30.89 17.99
N ARG A 81 0.05 -30.62 17.67
CA ARG A 81 -0.88 -29.83 18.50
C ARG A 81 -1.31 -30.50 19.80
N ILE A 82 -1.15 -31.83 19.91
CA ILE A 82 -1.64 -32.63 21.05
C ILE A 82 -0.60 -32.68 22.19
N VAL A 83 0.60 -32.14 21.98
CA VAL A 83 1.68 -32.18 22.97
C VAL A 83 1.40 -31.19 24.12
N PRO A 84 1.31 -31.65 25.39
CA PRO A 84 1.07 -30.78 26.53
C PRO A 84 2.33 -29.95 26.90
N PRO A 85 2.17 -28.88 27.72
CA PRO A 85 3.29 -28.13 28.28
C PRO A 85 4.34 -29.03 28.96
N PRO A 86 5.64 -28.67 28.95
CA PRO A 86 6.21 -27.39 28.50
C PRO A 86 6.40 -27.27 26.98
N ASN A 87 6.13 -28.33 26.22
CA ASN A 87 6.32 -28.39 24.76
C ASN A 87 5.09 -27.89 24.00
N ASP A 88 4.50 -26.77 24.45
CA ASP A 88 3.30 -26.21 23.80
C ASP A 88 3.64 -25.89 22.33
N PRO A 89 2.88 -26.41 21.35
CA PRO A 89 3.29 -26.37 19.96
C PRO A 89 3.45 -24.94 19.40
N PRO A 90 4.23 -24.74 18.34
CA PRO A 90 4.31 -23.43 17.70
C PRO A 90 2.93 -22.92 17.26
N GLY A 91 2.69 -21.63 17.42
CA GLY A 91 1.40 -21.02 17.14
C GLY A 91 1.31 -19.56 17.59
N LEU A 92 0.13 -19.00 17.36
CA LEU A 92 -0.30 -17.69 17.85
C LEU A 92 -1.12 -17.89 19.13
N LEU A 93 -0.52 -17.62 20.29
CA LEU A 93 -1.18 -17.72 21.60
C LEU A 93 -1.41 -16.31 22.13
N MET A 94 -2.63 -15.99 22.58
CA MET A 94 -2.96 -14.64 23.07
C MET A 94 -3.85 -14.72 24.31
N GLY A 95 -3.34 -14.20 25.43
CA GLY A 95 -4.11 -13.88 26.63
C GLY A 95 -4.47 -12.40 26.65
N PHE A 96 -5.70 -12.05 27.02
CA PHE A 96 -6.16 -10.67 27.05
C PHE A 96 -7.21 -10.45 28.13
N ARG A 97 -7.47 -9.18 28.45
CA ARG A 97 -8.37 -8.78 29.53
C ARG A 97 -9.83 -9.18 29.24
N SER A 98 -10.61 -9.44 30.28
CA SER A 98 -12.04 -9.74 30.14
C SER A 98 -12.88 -8.55 29.64
N ASP A 99 -12.40 -7.33 29.86
CA ASP A 99 -13.02 -6.09 29.42
C ASP A 99 -12.53 -5.61 28.03
N TRP A 100 -11.84 -6.45 27.24
CA TRP A 100 -11.17 -6.07 25.97
C TRP A 100 -12.02 -5.30 24.96
N ASN A 101 -13.36 -5.46 24.99
CA ASN A 101 -14.28 -4.83 24.05
C ASN A 101 -15.14 -3.72 24.67
N GLN A 102 -14.89 -3.32 25.91
CA GLN A 102 -15.72 -2.37 26.66
C GLN A 102 -15.34 -0.90 26.42
N SER A 103 -14.12 -0.63 25.96
CA SER A 103 -13.65 0.72 25.65
C SER A 103 -12.76 0.75 24.40
N ASN A 104 -12.52 1.95 23.84
CA ASN A 104 -11.59 2.09 22.73
C ASN A 104 -10.15 1.75 23.13
N GLU A 105 -9.77 2.06 24.35
CA GLU A 105 -8.45 1.77 24.91
C GLU A 105 -8.20 0.25 25.02
N THR A 106 -9.15 -0.48 25.60
CA THR A 106 -9.05 -1.94 25.76
C THR A 106 -9.04 -2.67 24.41
N ARG A 107 -9.80 -2.17 23.42
CA ARG A 107 -9.75 -2.65 22.03
C ARG A 107 -8.41 -2.35 21.36
N ALA A 108 -7.85 -1.15 21.56
CA ALA A 108 -6.56 -0.76 21.00
C ALA A 108 -5.42 -1.62 21.57
N SER A 109 -5.45 -1.88 22.88
CA SER A 109 -4.52 -2.79 23.55
C SER A 109 -4.59 -4.20 22.95
N PHE A 110 -5.78 -4.78 22.80
CA PHE A 110 -5.91 -6.11 22.19
C PHE A 110 -5.50 -6.11 20.72
N ARG A 111 -5.83 -5.06 19.96
CA ARG A 111 -5.37 -4.88 18.58
C ARG A 111 -3.85 -4.88 18.49
N SER A 112 -3.18 -4.15 19.38
CA SER A 112 -1.72 -4.08 19.45
C SER A 112 -1.11 -5.46 19.65
N LEU A 113 -1.65 -6.25 20.59
CA LEU A 113 -1.25 -7.63 20.83
C LEU A 113 -1.41 -8.52 19.59
N ILE A 114 -2.56 -8.45 18.93
CA ILE A 114 -2.82 -9.25 17.72
C ILE A 114 -1.82 -8.92 16.61
N LEU A 115 -1.56 -7.63 16.37
CA LEU A 115 -0.64 -7.20 15.32
C LEU A 115 0.80 -7.60 15.61
N HIS A 116 1.25 -7.45 16.86
CA HIS A 116 2.59 -7.83 17.31
C HIS A 116 2.84 -9.33 17.12
N GLU A 117 1.97 -10.16 17.70
CA GLU A 117 2.14 -11.61 17.66
C GLU A 117 2.00 -12.17 16.24
N PHE A 118 1.11 -11.59 15.43
CA PHE A 118 1.04 -11.96 14.02
C PHE A 118 2.27 -11.48 13.22
N GLY A 119 2.93 -10.40 13.64
CA GLY A 119 4.22 -9.99 13.08
C GLY A 119 5.26 -11.11 13.18
N HIS A 120 5.33 -11.81 14.32
CA HIS A 120 6.17 -12.98 14.49
C HIS A 120 5.79 -14.12 13.54
N VAL A 121 4.50 -14.37 13.31
CA VAL A 121 4.03 -15.34 12.29
C VAL A 121 4.58 -14.99 10.89
N LEU A 122 4.68 -13.69 10.58
CA LEU A 122 5.26 -13.19 9.34
C LEU A 122 6.79 -13.17 9.34
N GLY A 123 7.44 -13.53 10.45
CA GLY A 123 8.89 -13.64 10.53
C GLY A 123 9.58 -12.46 11.20
N PHE A 124 8.84 -11.44 11.66
CA PHE A 124 9.45 -10.34 12.42
C PHE A 124 10.01 -10.84 13.73
N ASP A 125 11.20 -10.36 14.06
CA ASP A 125 11.73 -10.41 15.41
C ASP A 125 11.42 -9.08 16.12
N HIS A 126 11.68 -9.01 17.42
CA HIS A 126 11.56 -7.77 18.15
C HIS A 126 12.62 -6.74 17.74
N GLU A 127 12.22 -5.47 17.65
CA GLU A 127 13.12 -4.38 17.23
C GLU A 127 14.30 -4.18 18.20
N GLN A 128 14.12 -4.43 19.50
CA GLN A 128 15.18 -4.31 20.50
C GLN A 128 16.27 -5.39 20.40
N ILE A 129 16.02 -6.49 19.70
CA ILE A 129 16.97 -7.61 19.53
C ILE A 129 17.79 -7.42 18.24
N ARG A 130 17.42 -6.44 17.41
CA ARG A 130 18.08 -6.24 16.12
C ARG A 130 19.54 -5.77 16.27
N PRO A 131 20.46 -6.24 15.42
CA PRO A 131 21.86 -5.86 15.47
C PRO A 131 22.16 -4.38 15.18
N ASP A 132 21.20 -3.65 14.59
CA ASP A 132 21.32 -2.25 14.16
C ASP A 132 20.58 -1.24 15.07
N THR A 133 19.97 -1.70 16.17
CA THR A 133 19.29 -0.83 17.14
C THR A 133 20.18 -0.66 18.37
N ALA A 134 20.31 0.56 18.90
CA ALA A 134 21.03 0.78 20.16
C ALA A 134 20.29 0.02 21.30
N PRO A 135 21.00 -0.67 22.21
CA PRO A 135 20.38 -1.45 23.28
C PRO A 135 19.75 -0.50 24.30
N THR A 136 18.47 -0.17 24.09
CA THR A 136 17.64 0.47 25.11
C THR A 136 16.91 -0.60 25.92
N ALA A 137 16.78 -0.38 27.23
CA ALA A 137 16.25 -1.35 28.20
C ALA A 137 14.99 -2.07 27.70
N SER A 138 15.05 -3.40 27.65
CA SER A 138 13.96 -4.27 27.20
C SER A 138 12.82 -4.36 28.24
N CYS A 139 11.55 -4.39 27.81
CA CYS A 139 10.45 -4.87 28.67
C CYS A 139 10.53 -6.39 28.93
N TYR A 140 11.18 -7.16 28.03
CA TYR A 140 11.44 -8.60 28.19
C TYR A 140 12.89 -8.91 27.79
N GLY A 141 13.69 -9.35 28.76
CA GLY A 141 15.16 -9.51 28.64
C GLY A 141 15.66 -10.71 27.83
N ASN A 142 14.97 -11.10 26.77
CA ASN A 142 15.34 -12.30 26.01
C ASN A 142 16.00 -11.94 24.67
N THR A 143 17.14 -12.57 24.39
CA THR A 143 17.79 -12.55 23.08
C THR A 143 17.33 -13.77 22.28
N ILE A 144 16.94 -13.58 21.02
CA ILE A 144 16.69 -14.67 20.07
C ILE A 144 17.93 -14.78 19.16
N PRO A 145 18.68 -15.90 19.21
CA PRO A 145 19.78 -16.12 18.27
C PRO A 145 19.26 -16.17 16.83
N ASN A 146 19.92 -15.44 15.93
CA ASN A 146 19.63 -15.38 14.48
C ASN A 146 18.41 -14.51 14.07
N ALA A 147 18.11 -13.44 14.82
CA ALA A 147 17.13 -12.44 14.41
C ALA A 147 17.41 -11.92 12.99
N ILE A 148 16.42 -12.04 12.10
CA ILE A 148 16.51 -11.56 10.73
C ILE A 148 16.09 -10.09 10.70
N LYS A 149 16.89 -9.25 10.04
CA LYS A 149 16.54 -7.83 9.83
C LYS A 149 15.44 -7.72 8.77
N ILE A 150 14.29 -7.20 9.16
CA ILE A 150 13.16 -6.94 8.25
C ILE A 150 12.88 -5.44 8.26
N GLY A 151 13.29 -4.73 7.20
CA GLY A 151 13.14 -3.27 7.08
C GLY A 151 14.14 -2.44 7.92
N PRO A 152 14.04 -1.09 7.91
CA PRO A 152 14.83 -0.20 8.77
C PRO A 152 14.46 -0.34 10.25
N ALA A 153 15.34 0.08 11.17
CA ALA A 153 15.05 0.10 12.60
C ALA A 153 13.97 1.13 12.93
N ASP A 154 13.01 0.78 13.78
CA ASP A 154 11.87 1.63 14.12
C ASP A 154 11.42 1.47 15.57
N LEU A 155 11.74 2.46 16.41
CA LEU A 155 11.36 2.47 17.83
C LEU A 155 9.84 2.50 18.05
N LYS A 156 9.07 2.96 17.05
CA LYS A 156 7.61 3.02 17.10
C LYS A 156 6.93 1.80 16.47
N SER A 157 7.71 0.90 15.86
CA SER A 157 7.24 -0.36 15.28
C SER A 157 6.35 -1.12 16.24
N ILE A 158 5.34 -1.81 15.71
CA ILE A 158 4.54 -2.74 16.50
C ILE A 158 5.39 -3.85 17.13
N MET A 159 6.56 -4.14 16.57
CA MET A 159 7.55 -5.11 17.06
C MET A 159 8.55 -4.52 18.06
N GLY A 160 8.45 -3.22 18.34
CA GLY A 160 9.32 -2.48 19.25
C GLY A 160 8.63 -2.01 20.53
N TRP A 161 9.17 -0.93 21.12
CA TRP A 161 8.78 -0.42 22.43
C TRP A 161 7.31 0.06 22.50
N SER A 162 6.75 0.52 21.38
CA SER A 162 5.40 1.07 21.32
C SER A 162 4.32 0.06 21.74
N TYR A 163 4.52 -1.24 21.52
CA TYR A 163 3.64 -2.28 22.04
C TYR A 163 3.62 -2.33 23.58
N CYS A 164 4.78 -2.12 24.23
CA CYS A 164 4.93 -2.21 25.69
C CYS A 164 4.42 -0.97 26.44
N THR A 165 4.45 0.23 25.86
CA THR A 165 4.13 1.47 26.60
C THR A 165 2.98 2.29 26.03
N GLU A 166 2.74 2.26 24.73
CA GLU A 166 1.75 3.14 24.07
C GLU A 166 0.58 2.36 23.46
N ALA A 167 0.78 1.07 23.14
CA ALA A 167 -0.19 0.15 22.54
C ALA A 167 -1.03 0.79 21.42
N LEU A 168 -0.36 1.52 20.51
CA LEU A 168 -1.01 2.35 19.48
C LEU A 168 -1.96 1.55 18.57
N GLY A 169 -1.79 0.22 18.48
CA GLY A 169 -2.69 -0.65 17.74
C GLY A 169 -2.66 -0.42 16.22
N ILE A 170 -1.59 0.18 15.71
CA ILE A 170 -1.39 0.50 14.29
C ILE A 170 0.02 0.07 13.87
N LEU A 171 0.17 -0.34 12.62
CA LEU A 171 1.48 -0.62 12.01
C LEU A 171 2.13 0.68 11.58
N THR A 172 3.44 0.83 11.77
CA THR A 172 4.19 1.95 11.20
C THR A 172 4.45 1.76 9.72
N LEU A 173 4.86 2.82 9.01
CA LEU A 173 5.32 2.69 7.63
C LEU A 173 6.50 1.72 7.49
N ASN A 174 7.40 1.65 8.48
CA ASN A 174 8.55 0.75 8.44
C ASN A 174 8.13 -0.72 8.64
N ASP A 175 7.15 -1.00 9.51
CA ASP A 175 6.54 -2.34 9.62
C ASP A 175 6.00 -2.80 8.26
N ILE A 176 5.28 -1.89 7.59
CA ILE A 176 4.64 -2.15 6.30
C ILE A 176 5.68 -2.34 5.19
N GLN A 177 6.73 -1.52 5.16
CA GLN A 177 7.82 -1.64 4.18
C GLN A 177 8.60 -2.93 4.40
N GLY A 178 8.91 -3.27 5.65
CA GLY A 178 9.62 -4.48 6.03
C GLY A 178 8.90 -5.74 5.54
N VAL A 179 7.61 -5.88 5.88
CA VAL A 179 6.83 -7.07 5.50
C VAL A 179 6.68 -7.21 3.98
N ARG A 180 6.56 -6.08 3.27
CA ARG A 180 6.44 -6.04 1.80
C ARG A 180 7.73 -6.41 1.08
N SER A 181 8.88 -6.19 1.71
CA SER A 181 10.17 -6.62 1.15
C SER A 181 10.29 -8.14 1.04
N ILE A 182 9.57 -8.88 1.90
CA ILE A 182 9.58 -10.35 1.93
C ILE A 182 8.43 -10.92 1.12
N TYR A 183 7.21 -10.48 1.42
CA TYR A 183 6.00 -11.11 0.87
C TYR A 183 5.45 -10.39 -0.36
N GLY A 184 6.17 -9.40 -0.87
CA GLY A 184 5.68 -8.56 -1.95
C GLY A 184 4.51 -7.67 -1.53
N ARG A 185 4.20 -6.68 -2.38
CA ARG A 185 3.11 -5.74 -2.14
C ARG A 185 1.78 -6.39 -2.54
N ARG A 186 0.75 -6.32 -1.69
CA ARG A 186 -0.62 -6.56 -2.17
C ARG A 186 -0.94 -5.49 -3.19
N ASN A 187 -1.64 -5.85 -4.23
CA ASN A 187 -1.62 -5.14 -5.48
C ASN A 187 -2.53 -3.91 -5.51
N ILE A 188 -2.04 -2.81 -4.95
CA ILE A 188 -2.76 -1.53 -4.88
C ILE A 188 -2.63 -0.70 -6.20
N PHE A 189 -1.81 -1.14 -7.17
CA PHE A 189 -1.80 -0.56 -8.53
C PHE A 189 -3.15 -0.72 -9.23
N ILE A 190 -3.85 -1.84 -9.02
CA ILE A 190 -5.16 -2.07 -9.62
C ILE A 190 -6.14 -1.00 -9.17
N ARG A 191 -6.19 -0.71 -7.86
CA ARG A 191 -7.01 0.38 -7.33
C ARG A 191 -6.66 1.71 -8.00
N GLY A 192 -5.37 2.04 -8.03
CA GLY A 192 -4.89 3.28 -8.65
C GLY A 192 -5.24 3.38 -10.13
N VAL A 193 -5.12 2.28 -10.87
CA VAL A 193 -5.49 2.20 -12.29
C VAL A 193 -6.99 2.31 -12.49
N LEU A 194 -7.80 1.67 -11.65
CA LEU A 194 -9.26 1.79 -11.70
C LEU A 194 -9.70 3.24 -11.46
N LEU A 195 -9.05 3.94 -10.54
CA LEU A 195 -9.33 5.33 -10.24
C LEU A 195 -8.82 6.27 -11.35
N ALA A 196 -7.54 6.20 -11.71
CA ALA A 196 -6.93 7.03 -12.76
C ALA A 196 -7.56 6.77 -14.13
N GLY A 197 -7.92 5.52 -14.40
CA GLY A 197 -8.65 5.08 -15.58
C GLY A 197 -10.12 5.50 -15.59
N LYS A 198 -10.63 6.08 -14.51
CA LYS A 198 -12.05 6.45 -14.33
C LYS A 198 -12.99 5.26 -14.53
N PHE A 199 -12.50 4.06 -14.24
CA PHE A 199 -13.26 2.83 -14.30
C PHE A 199 -14.12 2.66 -13.06
N ARG A 200 -13.64 3.15 -11.91
CA ARG A 200 -14.40 3.26 -10.67
C ARG A 200 -14.08 4.57 -9.98
N THR A 201 -15.04 5.03 -9.20
CA THR A 201 -14.89 6.14 -8.26
C THR A 201 -14.27 5.65 -6.97
N GLN A 202 -13.75 6.61 -6.21
CA GLN A 202 -13.19 6.37 -4.89
C GLN A 202 -14.20 5.71 -3.94
N ALA A 203 -15.45 6.19 -3.93
CA ALA A 203 -16.52 5.64 -3.10
C ALA A 203 -16.86 4.19 -3.46
N GLU A 204 -16.91 3.84 -4.75
CA GLU A 204 -17.12 2.46 -5.19
C GLU A 204 -15.96 1.57 -4.77
N LEU A 205 -14.72 2.05 -4.95
CA LEU A 205 -13.52 1.29 -4.60
C LEU A 205 -13.40 1.03 -3.10
N ASN A 206 -13.98 1.87 -2.23
CA ASN A 206 -14.03 1.63 -0.79
C ASN A 206 -14.95 0.45 -0.41
N GLY A 207 -15.93 0.14 -1.25
CA GLY A 207 -16.92 -0.92 -1.00
C GLY A 207 -16.59 -2.28 -1.64
N ILE A 208 -15.54 -2.39 -2.45
CA ILE A 208 -15.23 -3.63 -3.18
C ILE A 208 -13.89 -4.24 -2.76
N SER A 209 -13.88 -5.59 -2.69
CA SER A 209 -12.71 -6.34 -2.26
C SER A 209 -11.54 -6.20 -3.26
N PRO A 210 -10.28 -6.44 -2.84
CA PRO A 210 -9.15 -6.43 -3.78
C PRO A 210 -9.29 -7.44 -4.93
N GLU A 211 -9.97 -8.57 -4.71
CA GLU A 211 -10.26 -9.55 -5.75
C GLU A 211 -11.30 -9.04 -6.74
N ASP A 212 -12.33 -8.35 -6.27
CA ASP A 212 -13.32 -7.69 -7.14
C ASP A 212 -12.71 -6.52 -7.92
N GLN A 213 -11.77 -5.78 -7.32
CA GLN A 213 -10.98 -4.76 -8.02
C GLN A 213 -10.17 -5.40 -9.15
N ARG A 214 -9.50 -6.53 -8.89
CA ARG A 214 -8.75 -7.28 -9.90
C ARG A 214 -9.67 -7.73 -11.05
N ASN A 215 -10.79 -8.37 -10.72
CA ASN A 215 -11.76 -8.83 -11.72
C ASN A 215 -12.35 -7.67 -12.52
N THR A 216 -12.60 -6.53 -11.87
CA THR A 216 -13.06 -5.31 -12.55
C THR A 216 -12.02 -4.84 -13.56
N LEU A 217 -10.74 -4.77 -13.19
CA LEU A 217 -9.69 -4.34 -14.13
C LEU A 217 -9.54 -5.30 -15.30
N ILE A 218 -9.65 -6.61 -15.06
CA ILE A 218 -9.65 -7.63 -16.13
C ILE A 218 -10.75 -7.36 -17.16
N VAL A 219 -11.98 -7.11 -16.70
CA VAL A 219 -13.12 -6.80 -17.58
C VAL A 219 -12.86 -5.51 -18.36
N GLU A 220 -12.43 -4.44 -17.69
CA GLU A 220 -12.13 -3.16 -18.34
C GLU A 220 -11.03 -3.28 -19.40
N LEU A 221 -9.96 -4.02 -19.10
CA LEU A 221 -8.87 -4.25 -20.05
C LEU A 221 -9.34 -5.06 -21.27
N SER A 222 -10.14 -6.11 -21.05
CA SER A 222 -10.69 -6.92 -22.16
C SER A 222 -11.62 -6.12 -23.08
N GLY A 223 -12.36 -5.13 -22.55
CA GLY A 223 -13.22 -4.25 -23.34
C GLY A 223 -12.49 -3.10 -24.05
N ARG A 224 -11.19 -2.94 -23.81
CA ARG A 224 -10.36 -1.79 -24.25
C ARG A 224 -9.07 -2.20 -24.95
N THR A 225 -8.86 -3.49 -25.14
CA THR A 225 -7.75 -4.10 -25.87
C THR A 225 -8.32 -5.16 -26.80
N ASN A 226 -7.51 -5.73 -27.68
CA ASN A 226 -7.91 -6.90 -28.48
C ASN A 226 -7.67 -8.24 -27.77
N GLN A 227 -7.34 -8.21 -26.47
CA GLN A 227 -7.05 -9.39 -25.66
C GLN A 227 -8.30 -9.91 -24.93
N SER A 228 -8.31 -11.21 -24.65
CA SER A 228 -9.44 -11.86 -23.97
C SER A 228 -9.40 -11.71 -22.45
N VAL A 229 -10.55 -11.93 -21.81
CA VAL A 229 -10.64 -12.04 -20.33
C VAL A 229 -9.71 -13.14 -19.81
N GLY A 230 -9.67 -14.30 -20.47
CA GLY A 230 -8.82 -15.43 -20.07
C GLY A 230 -7.33 -15.09 -20.10
N TYR A 231 -6.89 -14.27 -21.06
CA TYR A 231 -5.53 -13.76 -21.10
C TYR A 231 -5.21 -12.93 -19.85
N PHE A 232 -6.01 -11.91 -19.53
CA PHE A 232 -5.76 -11.06 -18.36
C PHE A 232 -5.91 -11.80 -17.02
N GLN A 233 -6.76 -12.83 -16.95
CA GLN A 233 -6.86 -13.70 -15.77
C GLN A 233 -5.56 -14.45 -15.49
N SER A 234 -4.81 -14.82 -16.55
CA SER A 234 -3.55 -15.55 -16.43
C SER A 234 -2.38 -14.69 -15.93
N LEU A 235 -2.47 -13.36 -16.06
CA LEU A 235 -1.41 -12.46 -15.63
C LEU A 235 -1.35 -12.38 -14.11
N ASP A 236 -0.15 -12.28 -13.55
CA ASP A 236 -0.03 -11.89 -12.15
C ASP A 236 -0.56 -10.48 -11.93
N ASP A 237 -0.75 -10.14 -10.65
CA ASP A 237 -1.29 -8.88 -10.20
C ASP A 237 -0.45 -7.67 -10.67
N VAL A 238 0.87 -7.74 -10.53
CA VAL A 238 1.77 -6.63 -10.90
C VAL A 238 1.73 -6.39 -12.40
N THR A 239 1.80 -7.46 -13.19
CA THR A 239 1.74 -7.40 -14.65
C THR A 239 0.39 -6.87 -15.13
N LEU A 240 -0.72 -7.30 -14.51
CA LEU A 240 -2.06 -6.80 -14.80
C LEU A 240 -2.19 -5.30 -14.49
N GLY A 241 -1.74 -4.88 -13.31
CA GLY A 241 -1.76 -3.48 -12.89
C GLY A 241 -0.90 -2.60 -13.80
N GLY A 242 0.31 -3.05 -14.15
CA GLY A 242 1.19 -2.35 -15.09
C GLY A 242 0.57 -2.21 -16.48
N THR A 243 -0.08 -3.27 -16.98
CA THR A 243 -0.79 -3.26 -18.27
C THR A 243 -1.95 -2.27 -18.26
N GLY A 244 -2.74 -2.26 -17.19
CA GLY A 244 -3.78 -1.26 -16.98
C GLY A 244 -3.25 0.17 -16.91
N ALA A 245 -2.15 0.40 -16.18
CA ALA A 245 -1.52 1.71 -16.10
C ALA A 245 -1.03 2.20 -17.46
N LEU A 246 -0.46 1.31 -18.28
CA LEU A 246 0.03 1.63 -19.62
C LEU A 246 -1.11 2.03 -20.55
N LEU A 247 -2.22 1.27 -20.55
CA LEU A 247 -3.43 1.60 -21.32
C LEU A 247 -3.97 2.97 -20.92
N VAL A 248 -4.12 3.22 -19.62
CA VAL A 248 -4.62 4.49 -19.09
C VAL A 248 -3.69 5.63 -19.47
N PHE A 249 -2.36 5.44 -19.38
CA PHE A 249 -1.39 6.46 -19.77
C PHE A 249 -1.51 6.81 -21.26
N LEU A 250 -1.54 5.83 -22.16
CA LEU A 250 -1.69 6.07 -23.59
C LEU A 250 -2.96 6.85 -23.93
N ARG A 251 -4.06 6.52 -23.24
CA ARG A 251 -5.36 7.19 -23.40
C ARG A 251 -5.34 8.63 -22.89
N GLU A 252 -4.96 8.83 -21.62
CA GLU A 252 -5.01 10.15 -20.98
C GLU A 252 -3.97 11.12 -21.55
N ALA A 253 -2.79 10.61 -21.95
CA ALA A 253 -1.79 11.40 -22.66
C ALA A 253 -2.15 11.69 -24.13
N LYS A 254 -3.32 11.20 -24.60
CA LYS A 254 -3.80 11.31 -25.99
C LYS A 254 -2.81 10.78 -27.03
N ILE A 255 -2.02 9.78 -26.65
CA ILE A 255 -1.11 9.07 -27.58
C ILE A 255 -1.94 8.14 -28.48
N ARG A 256 -3.02 7.57 -27.93
CA ARG A 256 -3.99 6.76 -28.65
C ARG A 256 -5.42 7.09 -28.20
N THR A 257 -6.37 6.93 -29.11
CA THR A 257 -7.80 7.00 -28.80
C THR A 257 -8.32 5.66 -28.29
N ASP A 258 -9.47 5.66 -27.61
CA ASP A 258 -10.13 4.41 -27.17
C ASP A 258 -10.41 3.45 -28.33
N ALA A 259 -10.79 3.97 -29.50
CA ALA A 259 -11.03 3.17 -30.70
C ALA A 259 -9.74 2.49 -31.20
N GLN A 260 -8.61 3.20 -31.16
CA GLN A 260 -7.31 2.62 -31.51
C GLN A 260 -6.88 1.57 -30.50
N LEU A 261 -6.96 1.89 -29.19
CA LEU A 261 -6.56 0.98 -28.12
C LEU A 261 -7.30 -0.36 -28.17
N ARG A 262 -8.61 -0.35 -28.48
CA ARG A 262 -9.43 -1.56 -28.66
C ARG A 262 -8.94 -2.51 -29.75
N THR A 263 -8.24 -2.00 -30.76
CA THR A 263 -7.68 -2.83 -31.85
C THR A 263 -6.28 -3.38 -31.54
N MET A 264 -5.68 -2.94 -30.43
CA MET A 264 -4.30 -3.25 -30.07
C MET A 264 -4.25 -4.29 -28.95
N SER A 265 -3.27 -5.20 -29.02
CA SER A 265 -2.87 -6.00 -27.86
C SER A 265 -2.17 -5.12 -26.85
N ASP A 266 -2.11 -5.57 -25.60
CA ASP A 266 -1.29 -4.94 -24.56
C ASP A 266 0.19 -4.84 -24.96
N ASP A 267 0.73 -5.84 -25.67
CA ASP A 267 2.08 -5.77 -26.26
C ASP A 267 2.20 -4.67 -27.32
N ASN A 268 1.21 -4.50 -28.20
CA ASN A 268 1.21 -3.41 -29.19
C ASN A 268 1.10 -2.05 -28.51
N GLN A 269 0.35 -1.96 -27.41
CA GLN A 269 0.26 -0.76 -26.59
C GLN A 269 1.61 -0.45 -25.93
N ARG A 270 2.28 -1.46 -25.35
CA ARG A 270 3.61 -1.34 -24.78
C ARG A 270 4.64 -0.85 -25.79
N ASN A 271 4.72 -1.50 -26.95
CA ASN A 271 5.64 -1.12 -28.02
C ASN A 271 5.36 0.28 -28.58
N THR A 272 4.10 0.70 -28.59
CA THR A 272 3.73 2.08 -28.93
C THR A 272 4.37 3.08 -27.97
N LEU A 273 4.30 2.82 -26.65
CA LEU A 273 4.91 3.71 -25.67
C LEU A 273 6.44 3.74 -25.78
N ILE A 274 7.06 2.57 -25.98
CA ILE A 274 8.51 2.48 -26.23
C ILE A 274 8.92 3.33 -27.43
N SER A 275 8.19 3.24 -28.55
CA SER A 275 8.46 4.05 -29.74
C SER A 275 8.37 5.56 -29.46
N VAL A 276 7.37 5.98 -28.69
CA VAL A 276 7.24 7.38 -28.24
C VAL A 276 8.47 7.81 -27.42
N PHE A 277 8.98 6.95 -26.54
CA PHE A 277 10.16 7.25 -25.73
C PHE A 277 11.45 7.28 -26.52
N GLN A 278 11.63 6.40 -27.50
CA GLN A 278 12.79 6.45 -28.39
C GLN A 278 12.88 7.81 -29.09
N SER A 279 11.76 8.29 -29.63
CA SER A 279 11.70 9.60 -30.28
C SER A 279 11.93 10.74 -29.29
N LYS A 280 11.33 10.67 -28.09
CA LYS A 280 11.43 11.72 -27.08
C LYS A 280 12.84 11.86 -26.48
N PHE A 281 13.48 10.73 -26.20
CA PHE A 281 14.76 10.71 -25.48
C PHE A 281 15.97 10.46 -26.38
N ASN A 282 15.76 10.20 -27.66
CA ASN A 282 16.80 9.84 -28.62
C ASN A 282 17.66 8.65 -28.13
N LEU A 283 17.00 7.61 -27.59
CA LEU A 283 17.62 6.39 -27.10
C LEU A 283 17.10 5.14 -27.84
N PRO A 284 17.90 4.05 -27.89
CA PRO A 284 17.46 2.81 -28.55
C PRO A 284 16.38 2.08 -27.74
N ALA A 285 15.50 1.34 -28.44
CA ALA A 285 14.40 0.58 -27.84
C ALA A 285 14.87 -0.40 -26.77
N SER A 286 16.08 -0.96 -26.94
CA SER A 286 16.67 -1.92 -26.01
C SER A 286 16.79 -1.39 -24.57
N GLN A 287 16.94 -0.08 -24.40
CA GLN A 287 16.97 0.56 -23.08
C GLN A 287 15.60 0.51 -22.38
N PHE A 288 14.50 0.49 -23.15
CA PHE A 288 13.14 0.50 -22.62
C PHE A 288 12.52 -0.90 -22.59
N GLN A 289 12.96 -1.83 -23.44
CA GLN A 289 12.39 -3.18 -23.52
C GLN A 289 12.56 -3.98 -22.23
N GLY A 290 13.64 -3.75 -21.47
CA GLY A 290 13.88 -4.40 -20.18
C GLY A 290 13.04 -3.86 -19.01
N MET A 291 12.30 -2.77 -19.20
CA MET A 291 11.53 -2.11 -18.13
C MET A 291 10.15 -2.76 -17.95
N SER A 292 9.60 -2.81 -16.73
CA SER A 292 8.21 -3.24 -16.58
C SER A 292 7.23 -2.24 -17.21
N ASN A 293 5.97 -2.62 -17.44
CA ASN A 293 4.94 -1.67 -17.91
C ASN A 293 4.76 -0.50 -16.94
N ALA A 294 4.85 -0.76 -15.63
CA ALA A 294 4.78 0.28 -14.62
C ALA A 294 5.98 1.24 -14.70
N ASP A 295 7.19 0.71 -14.90
CA ASP A 295 8.40 1.53 -15.05
C ASP A 295 8.31 2.44 -16.29
N LEU A 296 7.83 1.91 -17.42
CA LEU A 296 7.61 2.72 -18.62
C LEU A 296 6.63 3.87 -18.34
N VAL A 297 5.52 3.59 -17.67
CA VAL A 297 4.56 4.64 -17.28
C VAL A 297 5.22 5.67 -16.37
N LEU A 298 6.03 5.25 -15.39
CA LEU A 298 6.77 6.16 -14.51
C LEU A 298 7.75 7.04 -15.29
N VAL A 299 8.48 6.50 -16.28
CA VAL A 299 9.34 7.29 -17.18
C VAL A 299 8.53 8.33 -17.95
N GLY A 300 7.35 7.94 -18.46
CA GLY A 300 6.42 8.83 -19.15
C GLY A 300 5.91 9.95 -18.25
N LEU A 301 5.66 9.61 -16.98
CA LEU A 301 5.33 10.51 -15.88
C LEU A 301 6.58 11.14 -15.24
N GLY A 302 7.69 11.31 -15.96
CA GLY A 302 8.82 12.11 -15.52
C GLY A 302 9.64 11.55 -14.35
N GLY A 303 9.33 10.35 -13.86
CA GLY A 303 10.04 9.69 -12.76
C GLY A 303 11.48 9.33 -13.15
N ASP A 304 12.41 9.56 -12.22
CA ASP A 304 13.83 9.25 -12.41
C ASP A 304 14.20 7.84 -11.95
N GLN A 305 13.42 7.19 -11.07
CA GLN A 305 13.82 5.94 -10.42
C GLN A 305 14.17 4.81 -11.39
N ALA A 306 13.38 4.62 -12.45
CA ALA A 306 13.66 3.62 -13.49
C ALA A 306 14.79 4.04 -14.47
N THR A 307 15.28 5.28 -14.35
CA THR A 307 16.20 5.92 -15.31
C THR A 307 17.49 6.43 -14.67
N ARG A 308 17.64 6.24 -13.35
CA ARG A 308 18.76 6.76 -12.56
C ARG A 308 20.05 6.09 -13.02
N GLY A 309 21.01 6.90 -13.47
CA GLY A 309 22.29 6.42 -14.04
C GLY A 309 22.22 6.02 -15.53
N ILE A 310 21.03 5.94 -16.13
CA ILE A 310 20.84 5.66 -17.56
C ILE A 310 20.86 6.98 -18.37
N PHE A 311 20.41 8.09 -17.77
CA PHE A 311 20.36 9.41 -18.41
C PHE A 311 21.20 10.42 -17.60
N PRO A 312 22.48 10.62 -17.97
CA PRO A 312 23.35 11.58 -17.28
C PRO A 312 22.77 13.00 -17.34
N GLY A 313 22.69 13.69 -16.20
CA GLY A 313 22.28 15.10 -16.12
C GLY A 313 20.77 15.37 -16.05
N ARG A 314 19.91 14.35 -16.02
CA ARG A 314 18.46 14.54 -15.87
C ARG A 314 18.11 14.81 -14.40
N VAL A 315 17.60 16.02 -14.12
CA VAL A 315 17.00 16.35 -12.81
C VAL A 315 15.58 15.79 -12.77
N SER A 316 15.26 14.99 -11.76
CA SER A 316 13.91 14.45 -11.54
C SER A 316 12.92 15.59 -11.33
N SER A 317 11.88 15.67 -12.15
CA SER A 317 10.80 16.64 -11.96
C SER A 317 9.46 16.01 -12.35
N TYR A 318 8.55 15.97 -11.38
CA TYR A 318 7.17 15.50 -11.57
C TYR A 318 6.26 16.60 -12.15
N ILE A 319 6.77 17.82 -12.37
CA ILE A 319 6.01 18.95 -12.92
C ILE A 319 5.35 18.59 -14.27
N PRO A 320 6.08 18.12 -15.31
CA PRO A 320 5.45 17.73 -16.56
C PRO A 320 4.36 16.66 -16.39
N SER A 321 4.52 15.77 -15.42
CA SER A 321 3.59 14.69 -15.10
C SER A 321 2.30 15.23 -14.52
N VAL A 322 2.40 16.20 -13.62
CA VAL A 322 1.26 16.92 -13.05
C VAL A 322 0.55 17.72 -14.13
N LEU A 323 1.28 18.39 -15.02
CA LEU A 323 0.69 19.12 -16.15
C LEU A 323 -0.08 18.19 -17.08
N LEU A 324 0.46 17.00 -17.35
CA LEU A 324 -0.16 15.99 -18.19
C LEU A 324 -1.40 15.38 -17.52
N ALA A 325 -1.25 14.88 -16.29
CA ALA A 325 -2.34 14.25 -15.53
C ALA A 325 -3.46 15.26 -15.23
N GLY A 326 -3.08 16.51 -14.97
CA GLY A 326 -3.98 17.64 -14.80
C GLY A 326 -4.61 18.13 -16.10
N LYS A 327 -4.28 17.54 -17.25
CA LYS A 327 -4.79 17.96 -18.58
C LYS A 327 -4.54 19.45 -18.85
N PHE A 328 -3.55 20.02 -18.17
CA PHE A 328 -3.13 21.40 -18.35
C PHE A 328 -2.35 21.53 -19.64
N ARG A 329 -1.56 20.52 -19.98
CA ARG A 329 -0.85 20.41 -21.26
C ARG A 329 -0.90 18.98 -21.78
N THR A 330 -0.80 18.84 -23.09
CA THR A 330 -0.63 17.58 -23.80
C THR A 330 0.84 17.17 -23.83
N GLN A 331 1.11 15.88 -24.08
CA GLN A 331 2.49 15.41 -24.20
C GLN A 331 3.26 16.12 -25.33
N ALA A 332 2.58 16.45 -26.43
CA ALA A 332 3.17 17.16 -27.56
C ALA A 332 3.54 18.61 -27.22
N GLU A 333 2.75 19.29 -26.39
CA GLU A 333 3.09 20.62 -25.87
C GLU A 333 4.25 20.54 -24.89
N LEU A 334 4.22 19.60 -23.93
CA LEU A 334 5.28 19.42 -22.95
C LEU A 334 6.64 19.14 -23.60
N ASN A 335 6.68 18.38 -24.70
CA ASN A 335 7.90 18.11 -25.45
C ASN A 335 8.52 19.36 -26.09
N ARG A 336 7.76 20.45 -26.26
CA ARG A 336 8.22 21.72 -26.82
C ARG A 336 8.51 22.77 -25.76
N MET A 337 8.20 22.50 -24.50
CA MET A 337 8.36 23.44 -23.40
C MET A 337 9.70 23.19 -22.68
N SER A 338 10.40 24.27 -22.32
CA SER A 338 11.55 24.17 -21.41
C SER A 338 11.09 23.77 -19.99
N SER A 339 12.02 23.31 -19.15
CA SER A 339 11.72 23.00 -17.75
C SER A 339 11.19 24.22 -16.98
N GLU A 340 11.69 25.41 -17.30
CA GLU A 340 11.22 26.67 -16.71
C GLU A 340 9.81 27.03 -17.17
N ASP A 341 9.48 26.84 -18.46
CA ASP A 341 8.13 27.05 -18.98
C ASP A 341 7.13 26.10 -18.35
N GLN A 342 7.53 24.83 -18.14
CA GLN A 342 6.70 23.84 -17.44
C GLN A 342 6.44 24.25 -15.99
N ARG A 343 7.49 24.68 -15.27
CA ARG A 343 7.36 25.18 -13.90
C ARG A 343 6.43 26.40 -13.82
N ASN A 344 6.65 27.41 -14.65
CA ASN A 344 5.84 28.63 -14.67
C ASN A 344 4.40 28.34 -15.08
N THR A 345 4.18 27.41 -16.00
CA THR A 345 2.84 26.95 -16.36
C THR A 345 2.13 26.32 -15.15
N LEU A 346 2.80 25.41 -14.43
CA LEU A 346 2.18 24.80 -13.25
C LEU A 346 1.84 25.83 -12.17
N ILE A 347 2.71 26.83 -11.96
CA ILE A 347 2.46 27.95 -11.04
C ILE A 347 1.17 28.70 -11.41
N VAL A 348 0.97 29.02 -12.69
CA VAL A 348 -0.23 29.70 -13.18
C VAL A 348 -1.48 28.84 -12.99
N GLU A 349 -1.41 27.55 -13.34
CA GLU A 349 -2.53 26.63 -13.18
C GLU A 349 -2.93 26.45 -11.71
N LEU A 350 -1.94 26.33 -10.82
CA LEU A 350 -2.16 26.24 -9.38
C LEU A 350 -2.79 27.52 -8.83
N SER A 351 -2.23 28.68 -9.13
CA SER A 351 -2.81 29.95 -8.68
C SER A 351 -4.21 30.18 -9.27
N GLY A 352 -4.51 29.67 -10.47
CA GLY A 352 -5.84 29.69 -11.05
C GLY A 352 -6.86 28.78 -10.37
N LYS A 353 -6.41 27.79 -9.58
CA LYS A 353 -7.25 26.69 -9.05
C LYS A 353 -7.16 26.49 -7.53
N THR A 354 -6.39 27.32 -6.83
CA THR A 354 -6.36 27.42 -5.36
C THR A 354 -6.62 28.87 -4.93
N ASN A 355 -6.87 29.09 -3.64
CA ASN A 355 -6.97 30.45 -3.11
C ASN A 355 -5.61 31.18 -2.95
N GLN A 356 -4.50 30.53 -3.32
CA GLN A 356 -3.15 31.07 -3.16
C GLN A 356 -2.71 31.92 -4.37
N PRO A 357 -1.92 33.00 -4.13
CA PRO A 357 -1.40 33.84 -5.19
C PRO A 357 -0.20 33.21 -5.91
N VAL A 358 0.11 33.70 -7.11
CA VAL A 358 1.29 33.28 -7.91
C VAL A 358 2.59 33.34 -7.10
N GLY A 359 2.80 34.43 -6.35
CA GLY A 359 4.01 34.63 -5.54
C GLY A 359 4.24 33.55 -4.48
N HIS A 360 3.17 32.95 -3.95
CA HIS A 360 3.28 31.82 -3.02
C HIS A 360 3.95 30.63 -3.71
N PHE A 361 3.43 30.22 -4.88
CA PHE A 361 3.97 29.07 -5.62
C PHE A 361 5.37 29.31 -6.21
N GLN A 362 5.69 30.55 -6.58
CA GLN A 362 7.02 30.91 -7.06
C GLN A 362 8.11 30.65 -6.02
N SER A 363 7.79 30.80 -4.73
CA SER A 363 8.73 30.61 -3.62
C SER A 363 9.08 29.13 -3.34
N LEU A 364 8.32 28.18 -3.90
CA LEU A 364 8.46 26.75 -3.60
C LEU A 364 9.48 26.06 -4.50
N ASN A 365 10.21 25.08 -4.00
CA ASN A 365 11.04 24.23 -4.86
C ASN A 365 10.16 23.34 -5.78
N ASP A 366 10.77 22.76 -6.83
CA ASP A 366 10.06 21.93 -7.83
C ASP A 366 9.35 20.71 -7.24
N ALA A 367 9.94 20.08 -6.23
CA ALA A 367 9.39 18.88 -5.61
C ALA A 367 8.11 19.21 -4.83
N THR A 368 8.12 20.27 -4.02
CA THR A 368 6.96 20.75 -3.29
C THR A 368 5.87 21.23 -4.24
N LEU A 369 6.25 22.00 -5.28
CA LEU A 369 5.33 22.51 -6.29
C LEU A 369 4.62 21.38 -7.04
N ALA A 370 5.38 20.37 -7.50
CA ALA A 370 4.81 19.19 -8.14
C ALA A 370 3.92 18.38 -7.17
N GLY A 371 4.31 18.27 -5.91
CA GLY A 371 3.50 17.64 -4.87
C GLY A 371 2.13 18.32 -4.72
N ILE A 372 2.10 19.65 -4.57
CA ILE A 372 0.85 20.41 -4.46
C ILE A 372 -0.02 20.22 -5.71
N GLY A 373 0.58 20.32 -6.90
CA GLY A 373 -0.15 20.09 -8.14
C GLY A 373 -0.70 18.67 -8.27
N ALA A 374 0.02 17.66 -7.79
CA ALA A 374 -0.47 16.29 -7.75
C ALA A 374 -1.70 16.14 -6.84
N VAL A 375 -1.71 16.80 -5.67
CA VAL A 375 -2.86 16.80 -4.75
C VAL A 375 -4.07 17.43 -5.42
N LEU A 376 -3.91 18.62 -6.00
CA LEU A 376 -4.97 19.33 -6.69
C LEU A 376 -5.59 18.48 -7.81
N VAL A 377 -4.73 17.91 -8.66
CA VAL A 377 -5.15 17.05 -9.78
C VAL A 377 -5.87 15.81 -9.26
N PHE A 378 -5.37 15.17 -8.20
CA PHE A 378 -6.02 14.01 -7.60
C PHE A 378 -7.44 14.34 -7.11
N LEU A 379 -7.58 15.38 -6.30
CA LEU A 379 -8.88 15.77 -5.74
C LEU A 379 -9.91 16.09 -6.82
N ARG A 380 -9.46 16.71 -7.91
CA ARG A 380 -10.29 17.04 -9.06
C ARG A 380 -10.68 15.80 -9.87
N GLU A 381 -9.71 14.99 -10.28
CA GLU A 381 -9.94 13.85 -11.17
C GLU A 381 -10.68 12.71 -10.47
N ALA A 382 -10.45 12.53 -9.16
CA ALA A 382 -11.22 11.61 -8.31
C ALA A 382 -12.64 12.12 -8.00
N LYS A 383 -13.01 13.32 -8.49
CA LYS A 383 -14.29 14.00 -8.25
C LYS A 383 -14.61 14.21 -6.78
N ILE A 384 -13.57 14.37 -5.95
CA ILE A 384 -13.71 14.68 -4.53
C ILE A 384 -14.11 16.15 -4.37
N ARG A 385 -13.56 17.01 -5.22
CA ARG A 385 -13.91 18.43 -5.31
C ARG A 385 -13.95 18.91 -6.76
N THR A 386 -14.76 19.93 -7.02
CA THR A 386 -14.78 20.65 -8.30
C THR A 386 -13.73 21.76 -8.33
N ASP A 387 -13.38 22.24 -9.52
CA ASP A 387 -12.48 23.40 -9.68
C ASP A 387 -12.95 24.62 -8.90
N ALA A 388 -14.27 24.88 -8.90
CA ALA A 388 -14.85 25.99 -8.15
C ALA A 388 -14.64 25.84 -6.64
N GLN A 389 -14.80 24.61 -6.11
CA GLN A 389 -14.56 24.34 -4.70
C GLN A 389 -13.07 24.44 -4.35
N LEU A 390 -12.19 23.84 -5.16
CA LEU A 390 -10.74 23.88 -4.96
C LEU A 390 -10.21 25.32 -4.96
N LYS A 391 -10.77 26.20 -5.80
CA LYS A 391 -10.41 27.62 -5.88
C LYS A 391 -10.71 28.41 -4.60
N THR A 392 -11.60 27.92 -3.75
CA THR A 392 -11.97 28.59 -2.49
C THR A 392 -11.07 28.24 -1.31
N ILE A 393 -10.21 27.23 -1.44
CA ILE A 393 -9.40 26.68 -0.34
C ILE A 393 -7.89 26.70 -0.67
N SER A 394 -7.06 26.67 0.37
CA SER A 394 -5.61 26.68 0.21
C SER A 394 -5.07 25.33 -0.25
N ASP A 395 -3.85 25.29 -0.75
CA ASP A 395 -3.15 24.04 -1.05
C ASP A 395 -2.94 23.18 0.22
N ASP A 396 -2.75 23.80 1.38
CA ASP A 396 -2.72 23.12 2.68
C ASP A 396 -4.08 22.50 3.05
N ASP A 397 -5.19 23.22 2.81
CA ASP A 397 -6.54 22.66 3.00
C ASP A 397 -6.79 21.48 2.04
N GLN A 398 -6.33 21.59 0.80
CA GLN A 398 -6.39 20.50 -0.18
C GLN A 398 -5.58 19.28 0.28
N ARG A 399 -4.37 19.49 0.81
CA ARG A 399 -3.55 18.44 1.42
C ARG A 399 -4.29 17.76 2.58
N ASN A 400 -4.85 18.53 3.51
CA ASN A 400 -5.58 17.99 4.66
C ASN A 400 -6.81 17.19 4.23
N LEU A 401 -7.50 17.64 3.18
CA LEU A 401 -8.63 16.93 2.60
C LEU A 401 -8.21 15.58 2.01
N LEU A 402 -7.05 15.53 1.33
CA LEU A 402 -6.48 14.28 0.84
C LEU A 402 -6.08 13.34 2.00
N ILE A 403 -5.52 13.87 3.09
CA ILE A 403 -5.18 13.09 4.29
C ILE A 403 -6.43 12.44 4.87
N ILE A 404 -7.54 13.17 5.00
CA ILE A 404 -8.82 12.61 5.49
C ILE A 404 -9.28 11.47 4.56
N GLU A 405 -9.20 11.67 3.25
CA GLU A 405 -9.60 10.66 2.28
C GLU A 405 -8.72 9.40 2.36
N ILE A 406 -7.39 9.53 2.47
CA ILE A 406 -6.47 8.39 2.61
C ILE A 406 -6.60 7.74 4.00
N GLY A 407 -6.81 8.54 5.04
CA GLY A 407 -7.00 8.07 6.42
C GLY A 407 -8.19 7.13 6.51
N SER A 408 -9.31 7.51 5.90
CA SER A 408 -10.50 6.65 5.79
C SER A 408 -10.23 5.31 5.09
N GLN A 409 -9.27 5.25 4.18
CA GLN A 409 -8.91 4.04 3.44
C GLN A 409 -7.90 3.16 4.17
N THR A 410 -6.97 3.76 4.90
CA THR A 410 -5.76 3.09 5.38
C THR A 410 -5.71 2.92 6.89
N GLY A 411 -6.48 3.72 7.64
CA GLY A 411 -6.42 3.83 9.10
C GLY A 411 -5.09 4.41 9.61
N LEU A 412 -4.37 5.15 8.77
CA LEU A 412 -3.03 5.68 9.06
C LEU A 412 -3.04 7.18 9.45
N ASP A 413 -4.18 7.74 9.86
CA ASP A 413 -4.42 9.19 9.97
C ASP A 413 -3.25 10.00 10.58
N SER A 414 -2.67 9.53 11.68
CA SER A 414 -1.56 10.21 12.36
C SER A 414 -0.22 10.13 11.61
N GLN A 415 0.01 9.08 10.82
CA GLN A 415 1.24 8.87 10.06
C GLN A 415 1.23 9.65 8.73
N LEU A 416 0.05 9.88 8.17
CA LEU A 416 -0.12 10.58 6.89
C LEU A 416 0.41 12.02 6.92
N GLN A 417 0.33 12.68 8.07
CA GLN A 417 0.80 14.07 8.22
C GLN A 417 2.31 14.23 7.96
N SER A 418 3.09 13.18 8.18
CA SER A 418 4.55 13.17 7.93
C SER A 418 4.93 13.00 6.46
N LEU A 419 4.00 12.60 5.60
CA LEU A 419 4.27 12.27 4.20
C LEU A 419 4.34 13.51 3.32
N SER A 420 5.20 13.52 2.30
CA SER A 420 5.17 14.57 1.29
C SER A 420 3.82 14.58 0.53
N ASN A 421 3.47 15.69 -0.11
CA ASN A 421 2.26 15.75 -0.94
C ASN A 421 2.26 14.69 -2.05
N MET A 422 3.42 14.43 -2.66
CA MET A 422 3.57 13.39 -3.68
C MET A 422 3.35 12.00 -3.07
N ASP A 423 3.87 11.76 -1.88
CA ASP A 423 3.72 10.50 -1.16
C ASP A 423 2.28 10.21 -0.73
N LEU A 424 1.53 11.26 -0.36
CA LEU A 424 0.09 11.16 -0.13
C LEU A 424 -0.64 10.77 -1.41
N VAL A 425 -0.39 11.44 -2.52
CA VAL A 425 -1.06 11.12 -3.80
C VAL A 425 -0.71 9.72 -4.27
N ARG A 426 0.56 9.33 -4.15
CA ARG A 426 1.00 7.96 -4.38
C ARG A 426 0.21 7.01 -3.50
N MET A 427 0.11 7.27 -2.20
CA MET A 427 -0.65 6.42 -1.28
C MET A 427 -2.14 6.33 -1.63
N ALA A 428 -2.75 7.43 -2.10
CA ALA A 428 -4.13 7.46 -2.57
C ALA A 428 -4.36 6.62 -3.83
N PHE A 429 -3.36 6.56 -4.73
CA PHE A 429 -3.32 5.60 -5.83
C PHE A 429 -2.89 4.20 -5.39
N GLY A 430 -2.69 3.99 -4.09
CA GLY A 430 -2.26 2.71 -3.58
C GLY A 430 -0.77 2.42 -3.87
N VAL A 431 0.07 3.44 -3.76
CA VAL A 431 1.52 3.31 -3.81
C VAL A 431 2.03 3.86 -2.49
N VAL A 432 2.35 2.99 -1.53
CA VAL A 432 2.96 3.47 -0.29
C VAL A 432 4.41 3.88 -0.59
N PRO A 433 4.86 5.05 -0.11
CA PRO A 433 6.19 5.61 -0.33
C PRO A 433 7.32 4.63 -0.07
#